data_AF-A0A0B8R262-F1
#
_entry.id   AF-A0A0B8R262-F1
#
_cell.length_a   1.000
_cell.length_b   1.000
_cell.length_c   1.000
_cell.angle_alpha   90.00
_cell.angle_beta   90.00
_cell.angle_gamma   90.00
#
_symmetry.space_group_name_H-M   'P 1'
#
loop_
_entity.id
_entity.type
_entity.pdbx_description
1 polymer ?
#
loop_
_entity_poly.entity_id
_entity_poly.type
_entity_poly.pdbx_seq_one_letter_code
_entity_poly.pdbx_strand_id
1 'polypeptide(L)'
;MTLNSLDVQNKTFNPQFRGFSKHEVDEFLDIVVRDYDEFAQTIKDQERELKALRERVKYFDDMKDSLNKSIVVAQDAADNLREQAKSEADTLRINSEKESADIIANAGQKSSLIIEAAKKEAGFILNAASDDARKLVRDTDDLKRKMRLYHQRMTSIIENQLASIQSDDWAEIFRPTQDYAINPEEKLQSIIEEHLENAESTLAKTQAIKPLTDEDITQANETSDETETIVSEEIVVETEVPDEVKEEVEITDEANTTDDSNEESEVEAPKADDSEIFPELDSKAPAETAEVVEKDNQETTDLSELKN
;
A
#
# COMPACT_ATOMS: atom_id res chain seq x y z
N MET A 1 -63.91 7.27 -76.48
CA MET A 1 -65.33 7.11 -76.87
C MET A 1 -65.42 6.90 -78.38
N THR A 2 -66.53 6.38 -78.88
CA THR A 2 -66.76 6.10 -80.32
C THR A 2 -67.50 7.21 -81.07
N LEU A 3 -68.07 8.17 -80.34
CA LEU A 3 -68.71 9.38 -80.84
C LEU A 3 -68.28 10.55 -79.92
N ASN A 4 -68.15 11.73 -80.51
CA ASN A 4 -67.95 13.01 -79.83
C ASN A 4 -69.27 13.79 -79.79
N SER A 5 -69.39 14.79 -78.90
CA SER A 5 -70.54 15.72 -78.87
C SER A 5 -70.79 16.36 -80.25
N LEU A 6 -69.70 16.76 -80.92
CA LEU A 6 -69.70 17.26 -82.31
C LEU A 6 -70.25 16.24 -83.34
N ASP A 7 -70.08 14.93 -83.13
CA ASP A 7 -70.58 13.89 -84.03
C ASP A 7 -72.08 13.64 -83.85
N VAL A 8 -72.60 13.87 -82.63
CA VAL A 8 -74.03 13.84 -82.33
C VAL A 8 -74.73 15.05 -82.95
N GLN A 9 -74.14 16.25 -82.81
CA GLN A 9 -74.71 17.49 -83.34
C GLN A 9 -74.74 17.56 -84.88
N ASN A 10 -73.76 16.93 -85.55
CA ASN A 10 -73.73 16.83 -87.03
C ASN A 10 -74.53 15.64 -87.59
N LYS A 11 -75.31 14.93 -86.77
CA LYS A 11 -76.00 13.70 -87.20
C LYS A 11 -77.26 13.99 -88.01
N THR A 12 -77.24 13.64 -89.30
CA THR A 12 -78.42 13.70 -90.17
C THR A 12 -79.17 12.36 -90.24
N PHE A 13 -80.50 12.42 -90.30
CA PHE A 13 -81.38 11.25 -90.40
C PHE A 13 -82.22 11.32 -91.69
N ASN A 14 -82.47 10.16 -92.31
CA ASN A 14 -83.31 10.08 -93.51
C ASN A 14 -84.80 10.16 -93.14
N PRO A 15 -85.61 11.01 -93.80
CA PRO A 15 -87.04 11.09 -93.53
C PRO A 15 -87.78 9.84 -94.04
N GLN A 16 -88.67 9.30 -93.22
CA GLN A 16 -89.56 8.17 -93.56
C GLN A 16 -91.02 8.55 -93.30
N PHE A 17 -91.95 7.96 -94.07
CA PHE A 17 -93.37 8.33 -94.14
C PHE A 17 -94.16 8.19 -92.81
N ARG A 18 -93.53 7.67 -91.76
CA ARG A 18 -94.08 7.49 -90.41
C ARG A 18 -92.97 7.48 -89.36
N GLY A 19 -92.04 8.44 -89.47
CA GLY A 19 -90.92 8.65 -88.54
C GLY A 19 -91.22 9.66 -87.42
N PHE A 20 -90.22 9.91 -86.56
CA PHE A 20 -90.28 10.91 -85.48
C PHE A 20 -90.30 12.35 -86.00
N SER A 21 -90.82 13.28 -85.19
CA SER A 21 -90.79 14.71 -85.49
C SER A 21 -89.36 15.23 -85.48
N LYS A 22 -88.93 15.92 -86.55
CA LYS A 22 -87.58 16.49 -86.63
C LYS A 22 -87.31 17.43 -85.45
N HIS A 23 -88.25 18.31 -85.12
CA HIS A 23 -88.06 19.32 -84.06
C HIS A 23 -87.86 18.70 -82.67
N GLU A 24 -88.62 17.65 -82.36
CA GLU A 24 -88.55 16.90 -81.10
C GLU A 24 -87.25 16.09 -80.99
N VAL A 25 -86.78 15.53 -82.12
CA VAL A 25 -85.47 14.87 -82.22
C VAL A 25 -84.33 15.88 -82.07
N ASP A 26 -84.40 17.04 -82.73
CA ASP A 26 -83.40 18.11 -82.62
C ASP A 26 -83.30 18.62 -81.16
N GLU A 27 -84.44 18.86 -80.48
CA GLU A 27 -84.49 19.27 -79.06
C GLU A 27 -83.92 18.21 -78.11
N PHE A 28 -84.21 16.93 -78.36
CA PHE A 28 -83.62 15.83 -77.60
C PHE A 28 -82.11 15.71 -77.84
N LEU A 29 -81.63 15.91 -79.08
CA LEU A 29 -80.21 15.89 -79.40
C LEU A 29 -79.45 17.04 -78.73
N ASP A 30 -80.02 18.23 -78.60
CA ASP A 30 -79.41 19.35 -77.86
C ASP A 30 -79.24 19.05 -76.36
N ILE A 31 -80.13 18.25 -75.76
CA ILE A 31 -79.97 17.74 -74.38
C ILE A 31 -78.86 16.70 -74.35
N VAL A 32 -78.89 15.70 -75.25
CA VAL A 32 -77.87 14.64 -75.32
C VAL A 32 -76.48 15.21 -75.55
N VAL A 33 -76.31 16.22 -76.40
CA VAL A 33 -75.05 16.95 -76.66
C VAL A 33 -74.51 17.58 -75.39
N ARG A 34 -75.35 18.30 -74.63
CA ARG A 34 -74.97 18.94 -73.36
C ARG A 34 -74.51 17.91 -72.33
N ASP A 35 -75.31 16.87 -72.13
CA ASP A 35 -75.01 15.81 -71.17
C ASP A 35 -73.73 15.05 -71.60
N TYR A 36 -73.48 14.86 -72.90
CA TYR A 36 -72.25 14.24 -73.40
C TYR A 36 -71.00 15.08 -73.10
N ASP A 37 -71.07 16.41 -73.25
CA ASP A 37 -69.97 17.30 -72.92
C ASP A 37 -69.73 17.37 -71.40
N GLU A 38 -70.78 17.32 -70.58
CA GLU A 38 -70.67 17.24 -69.11
C GLU A 38 -70.05 15.90 -68.67
N PHE A 39 -70.47 14.77 -69.26
CA PHE A 39 -69.81 13.48 -69.04
C PHE A 39 -68.36 13.46 -69.54
N ALA A 40 -68.04 14.11 -70.66
CA ALA A 40 -66.68 14.20 -71.18
C ALA A 40 -65.77 15.08 -70.31
N GLN A 41 -66.30 16.11 -69.64
CA GLN A 41 -65.55 16.90 -68.65
C GLN A 41 -65.36 16.12 -67.35
N THR A 42 -66.42 15.59 -66.76
CA THR A 42 -66.34 14.83 -65.50
C THR A 42 -65.43 13.61 -65.59
N ILE A 43 -65.41 12.89 -66.73
CA ILE A 43 -64.45 11.79 -66.95
C ILE A 43 -63.00 12.32 -66.96
N LYS A 44 -62.70 13.43 -67.63
CA LYS A 44 -61.35 14.03 -67.62
C LYS A 44 -60.93 14.50 -66.23
N ASP A 45 -61.86 15.05 -65.46
CA ASP A 45 -61.59 15.53 -64.11
C ASP A 45 -61.34 14.35 -63.16
N GLN A 46 -62.15 13.29 -63.23
CA GLN A 46 -61.94 12.02 -62.52
C GLN A 46 -60.64 11.32 -62.94
N GLU A 47 -60.26 11.36 -64.23
CA GLU A 47 -58.98 10.83 -64.70
C GLU A 47 -57.78 11.61 -64.12
N ARG A 48 -57.87 12.95 -64.03
CA ARG A 48 -56.84 13.76 -63.36
C ARG A 48 -56.77 13.47 -61.86
N GLU A 49 -57.91 13.35 -61.19
CA GLU A 49 -57.97 13.03 -59.75
C GLU A 49 -57.42 11.63 -59.48
N LEU A 50 -57.82 10.62 -60.26
CA LEU A 50 -57.26 9.26 -60.18
C LEU A 50 -55.75 9.24 -60.42
N LYS A 51 -55.25 10.06 -61.36
CA LYS A 51 -53.81 10.19 -61.58
C LYS A 51 -53.10 10.79 -60.36
N ALA A 52 -53.63 11.89 -59.82
CA ALA A 52 -53.07 12.54 -58.62
C ALA A 52 -53.10 11.63 -57.38
N LEU A 53 -54.20 10.89 -57.17
CA LEU A 53 -54.30 9.89 -56.10
C LEU A 53 -53.27 8.76 -56.29
N ARG A 54 -53.09 8.23 -57.51
CA ARG A 54 -52.09 7.19 -57.79
C ARG A 54 -50.66 7.68 -57.55
N GLU A 55 -50.33 8.91 -57.95
CA GLU A 55 -49.03 9.52 -57.66
C GLU A 55 -48.81 9.71 -56.15
N ARG A 56 -49.86 10.11 -55.40
CA ARG A 56 -49.80 10.24 -53.94
C ARG A 56 -49.66 8.89 -53.21
N VAL A 57 -50.36 7.85 -53.67
CA VAL A 57 -50.20 6.48 -53.15
C VAL A 57 -48.77 5.99 -53.41
N LYS A 58 -48.24 6.18 -54.63
CA LYS A 58 -46.86 5.81 -54.95
C LYS A 58 -45.86 6.51 -54.03
N TYR A 59 -46.02 7.82 -53.79
CA TYR A 59 -45.16 8.56 -52.86
C TYR A 59 -45.19 7.98 -51.43
N PHE A 60 -46.35 7.56 -50.93
CA PHE A 60 -46.44 6.90 -49.62
C PHE A 60 -45.82 5.51 -49.61
N ASP A 61 -45.94 4.71 -50.69
CA ASP A 61 -45.25 3.42 -50.81
C ASP A 61 -43.72 3.59 -50.89
N ASP A 62 -43.22 4.51 -51.72
CA ASP A 62 -41.79 4.84 -51.82
C ASP A 62 -41.24 5.31 -50.46
N MET A 63 -42.01 6.12 -49.71
CA MET A 63 -41.66 6.58 -48.37
C MET A 63 -41.67 5.45 -47.34
N LYS A 64 -42.68 4.58 -47.35
CA LYS A 64 -42.80 3.40 -46.47
C LYS A 64 -41.63 2.45 -46.70
N ASP A 65 -41.26 2.20 -47.95
CA ASP A 65 -40.12 1.35 -48.30
C ASP A 65 -38.78 1.99 -47.89
N SER A 66 -38.64 3.31 -48.01
CA SER A 66 -37.47 4.04 -47.51
C SER A 66 -37.39 3.98 -45.98
N LEU A 67 -38.50 4.20 -45.28
CA LEU A 67 -38.57 4.16 -43.82
C LEU A 67 -38.25 2.76 -43.28
N ASN A 68 -38.80 1.72 -43.92
CA ASN A 68 -38.52 0.33 -43.55
C ASN A 68 -37.02 -0.01 -43.73
N LYS A 69 -36.40 0.41 -44.84
CA LYS A 69 -34.94 0.28 -45.04
C LYS A 69 -34.15 1.03 -43.97
N SER A 70 -34.54 2.26 -43.62
CA SER A 70 -33.89 3.03 -42.55
C SER A 70 -34.01 2.35 -41.19
N ILE A 71 -35.16 1.73 -40.87
CA ILE A 71 -35.35 0.97 -39.62
C ILE A 71 -34.44 -0.26 -39.59
N VAL A 72 -34.37 -1.04 -40.67
CA VAL A 72 -33.48 -2.21 -40.76
C VAL A 72 -32.02 -1.79 -40.61
N VAL A 73 -31.56 -0.77 -41.33
CA VAL A 73 -30.18 -0.26 -41.20
C VAL A 73 -29.88 0.28 -39.80
N ALA A 74 -30.85 0.90 -39.13
CA ALA A 74 -30.69 1.36 -37.74
C ALA A 74 -30.64 0.19 -36.75
N GLN A 75 -31.40 -0.88 -36.98
CA GLN A 75 -31.34 -2.13 -36.21
C GLN A 75 -29.99 -2.83 -36.41
N ASP A 76 -29.57 -3.04 -37.65
CA ASP A 76 -28.27 -3.61 -37.99
C ASP A 76 -27.12 -2.80 -37.36
N ALA A 77 -27.20 -1.47 -37.39
CA ALA A 77 -26.20 -0.59 -36.75
C ALA A 77 -26.20 -0.71 -35.22
N ALA A 78 -27.37 -0.82 -34.59
CA ALA A 78 -27.49 -1.00 -33.15
C ALA A 78 -26.98 -2.39 -32.70
N ASP A 79 -27.25 -3.44 -33.47
CA ASP A 79 -26.77 -4.79 -33.19
C ASP A 79 -25.26 -4.91 -33.42
N ASN A 80 -24.72 -4.32 -34.50
CA ASN A 80 -23.27 -4.23 -34.70
C ASN A 80 -22.58 -3.47 -33.56
N LEU A 81 -23.14 -2.32 -33.12
CA LEU A 81 -22.60 -1.56 -31.99
C LEU A 81 -22.65 -2.37 -30.69
N ARG A 82 -23.73 -3.13 -30.46
CA ARG A 82 -23.89 -4.01 -29.30
C ARG A 82 -22.88 -5.16 -29.32
N GLU A 83 -22.62 -5.76 -30.47
CA GLU A 83 -21.62 -6.82 -30.64
C GLU A 83 -20.19 -6.29 -30.49
N GLN A 84 -19.87 -5.14 -31.08
CA GLN A 84 -18.59 -4.46 -30.91
C GLN A 84 -18.32 -4.10 -29.45
N ALA A 85 -19.26 -3.42 -28.77
CA ALA A 85 -19.13 -3.05 -27.37
C ALA A 85 -19.00 -4.27 -26.45
N LYS A 86 -19.68 -5.39 -26.77
CA LYS A 86 -19.53 -6.64 -26.02
C LYS A 86 -18.16 -7.28 -26.24
N SER A 87 -17.70 -7.37 -27.49
CA SER A 87 -16.38 -7.90 -27.84
C SER A 87 -15.25 -7.06 -27.20
N GLU A 88 -15.36 -5.75 -27.26
CA GLU A 88 -14.44 -4.82 -26.60
C GLU A 88 -14.45 -5.02 -25.08
N ALA A 89 -15.62 -5.10 -24.44
CA ALA A 89 -15.73 -5.38 -23.00
C ALA A 89 -15.13 -6.75 -22.61
N ASP A 90 -15.35 -7.80 -23.42
CA ASP A 90 -14.76 -9.12 -23.20
C ASP A 90 -13.23 -9.09 -23.32
N THR A 91 -12.68 -8.39 -24.33
CA THR A 91 -11.22 -8.21 -24.46
C THR A 91 -10.62 -7.35 -23.36
N LEU A 92 -11.30 -6.28 -22.93
CA LEU A 92 -10.88 -5.44 -21.80
C LEU A 92 -10.87 -6.24 -20.50
N ARG A 93 -11.89 -7.09 -20.26
CA ARG A 93 -11.92 -7.99 -19.10
C ARG A 93 -10.74 -8.95 -19.11
N ILE A 94 -10.46 -9.62 -20.23
CA ILE A 94 -9.34 -10.57 -20.36
C ILE A 94 -7.99 -9.86 -20.15
N ASN A 95 -7.81 -8.66 -20.72
CA ASN A 95 -6.58 -7.87 -20.55
C ASN A 95 -6.39 -7.41 -19.10
N SER A 96 -7.46 -6.93 -18.45
CA SER A 96 -7.45 -6.51 -17.04
C SER A 96 -7.21 -7.68 -16.07
N GLU A 97 -7.81 -8.85 -16.33
CA GLU A 97 -7.54 -10.08 -15.57
C GLU A 97 -6.07 -10.51 -15.70
N LYS A 98 -5.51 -10.43 -16.90
CA LYS A 98 -4.09 -10.71 -17.14
C LYS A 98 -3.18 -9.70 -16.44
N GLU A 99 -3.41 -8.41 -16.61
CA GLU A 99 -2.61 -7.35 -15.97
C GLU A 99 -2.65 -7.47 -14.44
N SER A 100 -3.82 -7.74 -13.87
CA SER A 100 -3.99 -8.00 -12.43
C SER A 100 -3.18 -9.22 -11.97
N ALA A 101 -3.20 -10.32 -12.74
CA ALA A 101 -2.41 -11.51 -12.44
C ALA A 101 -0.89 -11.24 -12.54
N ASP A 102 -0.44 -10.50 -13.54
CA ASP A 102 0.96 -10.10 -13.73
C ASP A 102 1.44 -9.20 -12.57
N ILE A 103 0.60 -8.25 -12.11
CA ILE A 103 0.88 -7.41 -10.93
C ILE A 103 1.01 -8.26 -9.66
N ILE A 104 0.07 -9.19 -9.41
CA ILE A 104 0.09 -10.07 -8.23
C ILE A 104 1.33 -10.97 -8.26
N ALA A 105 1.69 -11.52 -9.42
CA ALA A 105 2.90 -12.35 -9.59
C ALA A 105 4.17 -11.54 -9.31
N ASN A 106 4.28 -10.33 -9.86
CA ASN A 106 5.43 -9.43 -9.67
C ASN A 106 5.57 -8.98 -8.20
N ALA A 107 4.46 -8.62 -7.56
CA ALA A 107 4.41 -8.28 -6.14
C ALA A 107 4.79 -9.47 -5.26
N GLY A 108 4.30 -10.67 -5.57
CA GLY A 108 4.67 -11.92 -4.90
C GLY A 108 6.16 -12.22 -4.98
N GLN A 109 6.76 -12.12 -6.18
CA GLN A 109 8.20 -12.29 -6.39
C GLN A 109 9.03 -11.25 -5.61
N LYS A 110 8.66 -9.97 -5.68
CA LYS A 110 9.32 -8.89 -4.90
C LYS A 110 9.22 -9.15 -3.40
N SER A 111 8.05 -9.54 -2.91
CA SER A 111 7.83 -9.90 -1.50
C SER A 111 8.72 -11.07 -1.08
N SER A 112 8.81 -12.14 -1.88
CA SER A 112 9.70 -13.27 -1.56
C SER A 112 11.18 -12.86 -1.52
N LEU A 113 11.63 -12.00 -2.43
CA LEU A 113 13.02 -11.50 -2.45
C LEU A 113 13.32 -10.61 -1.24
N ILE A 114 12.38 -9.74 -0.83
CA ILE A 114 12.51 -8.91 0.37
C ILE A 114 12.57 -9.80 1.63
N ILE A 115 11.71 -10.81 1.72
CA ILE A 115 11.70 -11.76 2.85
C ILE A 115 13.01 -12.58 2.89
N GLU A 116 13.54 -13.00 1.74
CA GLU A 116 14.81 -13.73 1.65
C GLU A 116 16.00 -12.85 2.06
N ALA A 117 16.08 -11.62 1.54
CA ALA A 117 17.10 -10.65 1.91
C ALA A 117 17.06 -10.31 3.41
N ALA A 118 15.86 -10.04 3.95
CA ALA A 118 15.67 -9.77 5.38
C ALA A 118 16.06 -10.96 6.27
N LYS A 119 15.76 -12.20 5.85
CA LYS A 119 16.21 -13.42 6.56
C LYS A 119 17.73 -13.57 6.54
N LYS A 120 18.37 -13.28 5.41
CA LYS A 120 19.82 -13.32 5.27
C LYS A 120 20.49 -12.29 6.19
N GLU A 121 19.98 -11.07 6.20
CA GLU A 121 20.47 -9.98 7.04
C GLU A 121 20.28 -10.26 8.54
N ALA A 122 19.10 -10.74 8.94
CA ALA A 122 18.85 -11.20 10.30
C ALA A 122 19.82 -12.33 10.73
N GLY A 123 20.19 -13.21 9.80
CA GLY A 123 21.22 -14.22 10.01
C GLY A 123 22.62 -13.63 10.24
N PHE A 124 23.02 -12.60 9.50
CA PHE A 124 24.29 -11.90 9.73
C PHE A 124 24.31 -11.20 11.09
N ILE A 125 23.25 -10.46 11.43
CA ILE A 125 23.12 -9.76 12.71
C ILE A 125 23.19 -10.75 13.88
N LEU A 126 22.49 -11.90 13.79
CA LEU A 126 22.49 -12.91 14.85
C LEU A 126 23.86 -13.59 15.01
N ASN A 127 24.59 -13.84 13.92
CA ASN A 127 25.95 -14.37 13.99
C ASN A 127 26.93 -13.35 14.59
N ALA A 128 26.89 -12.10 14.12
CA ALA A 128 27.72 -11.02 14.66
C ALA A 128 27.50 -10.83 16.16
N ALA A 129 26.24 -10.72 16.60
CA ALA A 129 25.88 -10.62 18.01
C ALA A 129 26.31 -11.85 18.83
N SER A 130 26.33 -13.05 18.22
CA SER A 130 26.82 -14.27 18.88
C SER A 130 28.35 -14.27 19.06
N ASP A 131 29.09 -13.73 18.09
CA ASP A 131 30.55 -13.62 18.17
C ASP A 131 30.99 -12.47 19.09
N ASP A 132 30.26 -11.35 19.11
CA ASP A 132 30.42 -10.29 20.11
C ASP A 132 30.12 -10.79 21.52
N ALA A 133 29.07 -11.60 21.72
CA ALA A 133 28.78 -12.23 23.01
C ALA A 133 29.91 -13.19 23.44
N ARG A 134 30.47 -13.99 22.52
CA ARG A 134 31.64 -14.84 22.80
C ARG A 134 32.87 -14.01 23.17
N LYS A 135 33.11 -12.90 22.48
CA LYS A 135 34.21 -11.98 22.80
C LYS A 135 34.03 -11.37 24.19
N LEU A 136 32.85 -10.83 24.49
CA LEU A 136 32.52 -10.24 25.79
C LEU A 136 32.71 -11.24 26.94
N VAL A 137 32.38 -12.52 26.73
CA VAL A 137 32.63 -13.58 27.73
C VAL A 137 34.14 -13.78 27.96
N ARG A 138 34.96 -13.86 26.90
CA ARG A 138 36.43 -13.96 27.03
C ARG A 138 37.01 -12.73 27.75
N ASP A 139 36.66 -11.53 27.30
CA ASP A 139 37.11 -10.26 27.89
C ASP A 139 36.73 -10.17 29.39
N THR A 140 35.54 -10.67 29.74
CA THR A 140 35.05 -10.75 31.13
C THR A 140 35.88 -11.73 31.98
N ASP A 141 36.22 -12.90 31.45
CA ASP A 141 36.99 -13.90 32.19
C ASP A 141 38.48 -13.52 32.31
N ASP A 142 39.05 -12.86 31.30
CA ASP A 142 40.36 -12.22 31.38
C ASP A 142 40.40 -11.08 32.41
N LEU A 143 39.36 -10.26 32.46
CA LEU A 143 39.22 -9.23 33.50
C LEU A 143 39.15 -9.86 34.90
N LYS A 144 38.39 -10.95 35.08
CA LYS A 144 38.37 -11.71 36.35
C LYS A 144 39.75 -12.30 36.69
N ARG A 145 40.50 -12.82 35.71
CA ARG A 145 41.88 -13.32 35.90
C ARG A 145 42.81 -12.19 36.35
N LYS A 146 42.78 -11.05 35.67
CA LYS A 146 43.54 -9.83 36.02
C LYS A 146 43.17 -9.33 37.42
N MET A 147 41.88 -9.27 37.76
CA MET A 147 41.40 -8.86 39.08
C MET A 147 41.83 -9.83 40.19
N ARG A 148 41.82 -11.15 39.93
CA ARG A 148 42.30 -12.16 40.90
C ARG A 148 43.81 -12.01 41.17
N LEU A 149 44.61 -11.79 40.12
CA LEU A 149 46.04 -11.53 40.25
C LEU A 149 46.33 -10.21 40.97
N TYR A 150 45.58 -9.15 40.67
CA TYR A 150 45.67 -7.88 41.38
C TYR A 150 45.33 -8.03 42.86
N HIS A 151 44.24 -8.72 43.19
CA HIS A 151 43.86 -9.02 44.56
C HIS A 151 44.94 -9.82 45.28
N GLN A 152 45.49 -10.87 44.67
CA GLN A 152 46.58 -11.65 45.26
C GLN A 152 47.85 -10.80 45.52
N ARG A 153 48.23 -9.93 44.57
CA ARG A 153 49.34 -8.99 44.74
C ARG A 153 49.08 -8.00 45.87
N MET A 154 47.87 -7.44 45.94
CA MET A 154 47.46 -6.51 47.00
C MET A 154 47.48 -7.20 48.38
N THR A 155 46.91 -8.40 48.49
CA THR A 155 46.97 -9.20 49.72
C THR A 155 48.41 -9.49 50.13
N SER A 156 49.27 -9.91 49.21
CA SER A 156 50.69 -10.18 49.50
C SER A 156 51.47 -8.92 49.93
N ILE A 157 51.18 -7.75 49.35
CA ILE A 157 51.74 -6.47 49.81
C ILE A 157 51.28 -6.17 51.23
N ILE A 158 49.97 -6.31 51.52
CA ILE A 158 49.41 -6.05 52.86
C ILE A 158 49.97 -7.03 53.89
N GLU A 159 50.07 -8.33 53.57
CA GLU A 159 50.69 -9.36 54.42
C GLU A 159 52.17 -9.06 54.69
N ASN A 160 52.92 -8.59 53.70
CA ASN A 160 54.32 -8.19 53.85
C ASN A 160 54.46 -6.92 54.71
N GLN A 161 53.64 -5.89 54.47
CA GLN A 161 53.60 -4.69 55.33
C GLN A 161 53.22 -5.04 56.77
N LEU A 162 52.25 -5.94 56.96
CA LEU A 162 51.83 -6.42 58.27
C LEU A 162 52.93 -7.25 58.95
N ALA A 163 53.64 -8.10 58.21
CA ALA A 163 54.81 -8.83 58.72
C ALA A 163 55.97 -7.88 59.09
N SER A 164 56.18 -6.80 58.33
CA SER A 164 57.17 -5.76 58.65
C SER A 164 56.75 -4.84 59.82
N ILE A 165 55.47 -4.79 60.18
CA ILE A 165 54.97 -4.13 61.40
C ILE A 165 55.04 -5.09 62.60
N GLN A 166 54.94 -6.40 62.35
CA GLN A 166 55.02 -7.47 63.36
C GLN A 166 56.44 -8.01 63.57
N SER A 167 57.45 -7.55 62.82
CA SER A 167 58.83 -7.98 63.00
C SER A 167 59.45 -7.36 64.26
N ASP A 168 60.35 -8.12 64.88
CA ASP A 168 61.09 -7.69 66.08
C ASP A 168 62.01 -6.48 65.83
N ASP A 169 62.16 -6.04 64.57
CA ASP A 169 62.83 -4.77 64.20
C ASP A 169 62.18 -3.57 64.94
N TRP A 170 60.85 -3.56 65.08
CA TRP A 170 60.16 -2.56 65.89
C TRP A 170 60.42 -2.74 67.39
N ALA A 171 60.53 -3.99 67.86
CA ALA A 171 60.91 -4.26 69.24
C ALA A 171 62.34 -3.78 69.54
N GLU A 172 63.23 -3.72 68.55
CA GLU A 172 64.54 -3.07 68.65
C GLU A 172 64.45 -1.54 68.63
N ILE A 173 63.70 -0.94 67.70
CA ILE A 173 63.49 0.52 67.63
C ILE A 173 62.89 1.08 68.93
N PHE A 174 62.04 0.30 69.61
CA PHE A 174 61.45 0.66 70.90
C PHE A 174 62.26 0.21 72.13
N ARG A 175 63.50 -0.31 71.98
CA ARG A 175 64.36 -0.58 73.14
C ARG A 175 64.69 0.73 73.89
N PRO A 176 64.63 0.74 75.24
CA PRO A 176 65.01 1.91 76.01
C PRO A 176 66.44 2.36 75.65
N THR A 177 66.59 3.63 75.27
CA THR A 177 67.88 4.22 74.87
C THR A 177 68.95 4.15 75.96
N GLN A 178 68.54 3.88 77.20
CA GLN A 178 69.38 3.72 78.38
C GLN A 178 70.34 2.51 78.29
N ASP A 179 70.00 1.46 77.53
CA ASP A 179 70.88 0.29 77.32
C ASP A 179 72.05 0.56 76.36
N TYR A 180 72.04 1.68 75.62
CA TYR A 180 73.14 2.06 74.71
C TYR A 180 74.16 2.99 75.37
N ALA A 181 73.83 3.57 76.54
CA ALA A 181 74.69 4.54 77.22
C ALA A 181 75.79 3.91 78.10
N ILE A 182 75.74 2.61 78.36
CA ILE A 182 76.56 1.97 79.41
C ILE A 182 77.93 1.48 78.89
N ASN A 183 78.06 1.07 77.62
CA ASN A 183 79.34 0.75 76.97
C ASN A 183 79.25 1.04 75.45
N PRO A 184 79.88 2.12 74.93
CA PRO A 184 79.74 2.49 73.51
C PRO A 184 80.65 1.69 72.55
N GLU A 185 81.87 1.31 72.94
CA GLU A 185 82.83 0.67 72.02
C GLU A 185 82.52 -0.81 71.73
N GLU A 186 82.23 -1.61 72.75
CA GLU A 186 81.85 -3.03 72.57
C GLU A 186 80.56 -3.16 71.74
N LYS A 187 79.60 -2.25 71.97
CA LYS A 187 78.30 -2.28 71.29
C LYS A 187 78.39 -1.76 69.85
N LEU A 188 79.31 -0.84 69.53
CA LEU A 188 79.62 -0.49 68.14
C LEU A 188 80.26 -1.66 67.39
N GLN A 189 81.12 -2.45 68.03
CA GLN A 189 81.67 -3.66 67.40
C GLN A 189 80.59 -4.72 67.18
N SER A 190 79.70 -4.97 68.15
CA SER A 190 78.59 -5.92 67.93
C SER A 190 77.61 -5.46 66.85
N ILE A 191 77.30 -4.15 66.78
CA ILE A 191 76.43 -3.60 65.73
C ILE A 191 77.10 -3.68 64.35
N ILE A 192 78.41 -3.49 64.23
CA ILE A 192 79.14 -3.63 62.97
C ILE A 192 79.14 -5.10 62.52
N GLU A 193 79.40 -6.04 63.42
CA GLU A 193 79.39 -7.49 63.12
C GLU A 193 77.97 -7.95 62.73
N GLU A 194 76.95 -7.56 63.48
CA GLU A 194 75.54 -7.87 63.21
C GLU A 194 75.02 -7.22 61.93
N HIS A 195 75.43 -6.00 61.60
CA HIS A 195 75.12 -5.41 60.29
C HIS A 195 75.89 -6.06 59.14
N LEU A 196 77.09 -6.61 59.38
CA LEU A 196 77.83 -7.36 58.36
C LEU A 196 77.14 -8.70 58.07
N GLU A 197 76.77 -9.45 59.12
CA GLU A 197 76.02 -10.71 59.00
C GLU A 197 74.62 -10.51 58.38
N ASN A 198 73.91 -9.43 58.75
CA ASN A 198 72.64 -9.06 58.13
C ASN A 198 72.81 -8.52 56.70
N ALA A 199 73.91 -7.84 56.36
CA ALA A 199 74.22 -7.45 54.99
C ALA A 199 74.53 -8.67 54.11
N GLU A 200 75.26 -9.67 54.63
CA GLU A 200 75.51 -10.93 53.93
C GLU A 200 74.20 -11.75 53.76
N SER A 201 73.35 -11.79 54.78
CA SER A 201 72.03 -12.45 54.74
C SER A 201 71.06 -11.79 53.75
N THR A 202 71.03 -10.45 53.67
CA THR A 202 70.20 -9.72 52.71
C THR A 202 70.75 -9.77 51.29
N LEU A 203 72.08 -9.73 51.12
CA LEU A 203 72.75 -9.97 49.83
C LEU A 203 72.46 -11.39 49.33
N ALA A 204 72.56 -12.41 50.18
CA ALA A 204 72.24 -13.79 49.85
C ALA A 204 70.76 -13.95 49.47
N LYS A 205 69.82 -13.31 50.18
CA LYS A 205 68.39 -13.30 49.82
C LYS A 205 68.13 -12.59 48.48
N THR A 206 68.79 -11.47 48.19
CA THR A 206 68.64 -10.78 46.89
C THR A 206 69.29 -11.51 45.73
N GLN A 207 70.39 -12.26 45.95
CA GLN A 207 71.00 -13.12 44.94
C GLN A 207 70.27 -14.46 44.75
N ALA A 208 69.53 -14.94 45.75
CA ALA A 208 68.70 -16.14 45.66
C ALA A 208 67.34 -15.90 44.98
N ILE A 209 66.89 -14.64 44.88
CA ILE A 209 65.78 -14.27 44.00
C ILE A 209 66.32 -14.30 42.57
N LYS A 210 66.00 -15.37 41.83
CA LYS A 210 66.12 -15.34 40.37
C LYS A 210 65.31 -14.13 39.86
N PRO A 211 65.88 -13.25 39.03
CA PRO A 211 65.05 -12.28 38.32
C PRO A 211 64.05 -13.08 37.48
N LEU A 212 62.76 -12.76 37.62
CA LEU A 212 61.72 -13.38 36.80
C LEU A 212 61.88 -12.84 35.38
N THR A 213 62.65 -13.55 34.56
CA THR A 213 62.88 -13.23 33.15
C THR A 213 61.61 -13.44 32.34
N ASP A 214 61.45 -12.69 31.26
CA ASP A 214 60.24 -12.74 30.44
C ASP A 214 59.94 -14.15 29.89
N GLU A 215 60.95 -15.03 29.78
CA GLU A 215 60.79 -16.46 29.45
C GLU A 215 59.88 -17.25 30.44
N ASP A 216 59.89 -16.94 31.73
CA ASP A 216 59.00 -17.60 32.71
C ASP A 216 57.55 -17.14 32.55
N ILE A 217 57.33 -15.97 31.94
CA ILE A 217 56.01 -15.43 31.61
C ILE A 217 55.54 -15.97 30.24
N THR A 218 56.44 -16.14 29.27
CA THR A 218 56.10 -16.77 27.98
C THR A 218 55.80 -18.25 28.12
N GLN A 219 56.56 -19.04 28.89
CA GLN A 219 56.24 -20.48 29.07
C GLN A 219 54.85 -20.73 29.69
N ALA A 220 54.41 -19.82 30.58
CA ALA A 220 53.06 -19.85 31.14
C ALA A 220 51.94 -19.44 30.15
N ASN A 221 52.31 -18.90 28.99
CA ASN A 221 51.42 -18.51 27.89
C ASN A 221 51.51 -19.48 26.69
N GLU A 222 52.71 -20.00 26.39
CA GLU A 222 52.99 -20.99 25.33
C GLU A 222 52.32 -22.34 25.56
N THR A 223 51.88 -22.65 26.79
CA THR A 223 51.05 -23.85 27.05
C THR A 223 49.58 -23.68 26.59
N SER A 224 49.25 -22.66 25.79
CA SER A 224 47.92 -22.49 25.19
C SER A 224 47.88 -21.92 23.77
N ASP A 225 49.01 -21.47 23.20
CA ASP A 225 49.08 -20.93 21.82
C ASP A 225 49.70 -21.92 20.82
N GLU A 226 49.05 -23.06 20.61
CA GLU A 226 49.08 -23.71 19.28
C GLU A 226 47.92 -23.16 18.43
N THR A 227 48.07 -21.97 17.85
CA THR A 227 47.77 -21.70 16.41
C THR A 227 48.05 -20.26 15.95
N GLU A 228 48.90 -20.15 14.93
CA GLU A 228 48.88 -19.15 13.85
C GLU A 228 49.20 -17.67 14.16
N THR A 229 50.50 -17.37 14.11
CA THR A 229 51.14 -16.30 13.33
C THR A 229 50.28 -15.13 12.82
N ILE A 230 50.60 -13.91 13.28
CA ILE A 230 50.26 -12.66 12.58
C ILE A 230 51.54 -11.83 12.38
N VAL A 231 51.74 -11.35 11.15
CA VAL A 231 52.81 -10.42 10.79
C VAL A 231 52.42 -9.01 11.21
N SER A 232 53.30 -8.32 11.93
CA SER A 232 53.15 -6.90 12.24
C SER A 232 53.49 -6.05 11.02
N GLU A 233 52.63 -5.08 10.69
CA GLU A 233 53.02 -3.90 9.92
C GLU A 233 52.58 -2.63 10.66
N GLU A 234 53.36 -1.57 10.49
CA GLU A 234 53.58 -0.52 11.49
C GLU A 234 52.65 0.69 11.32
N ILE A 235 52.13 1.22 12.43
CA ILE A 235 51.28 2.42 12.42
C ILE A 235 52.17 3.66 12.48
N VAL A 236 52.20 4.45 11.40
CA VAL A 236 52.69 5.83 11.43
C VAL A 236 51.51 6.75 11.74
N VAL A 237 51.65 7.56 12.79
CA VAL A 237 50.69 8.60 13.17
C VAL A 237 51.13 9.93 12.57
N GLU A 238 50.23 10.63 11.88
CA GLU A 238 50.35 12.07 11.68
C GLU A 238 48.99 12.74 11.94
N THR A 239 49.02 13.84 12.69
CA THR A 239 47.87 14.51 13.29
C THR A 239 47.52 15.79 12.53
N GLU A 240 46.25 16.02 12.22
CA GLU A 240 45.68 17.38 12.17
C GLU A 240 44.21 17.40 12.67
N VAL A 241 43.79 18.57 13.15
CA VAL A 241 42.48 18.96 13.72
C VAL A 241 42.21 20.34 13.07
N PRO A 242 41.00 20.71 12.58
CA PRO A 242 39.69 20.59 13.24
C PRO A 242 38.57 20.09 12.26
N ASP A 243 37.25 20.32 12.39
CA ASP A 243 36.46 21.22 13.24
C ASP A 243 35.00 20.76 13.51
N GLU A 244 34.28 21.61 14.23
CA GLU A 244 32.88 21.60 14.68
C GLU A 244 31.79 21.46 13.58
N VAL A 245 30.78 20.59 13.81
CA VAL A 245 29.39 20.82 13.36
C VAL A 245 28.41 20.42 14.47
N LYS A 246 27.47 21.31 14.77
CA LYS A 246 26.42 21.13 15.78
C LYS A 246 25.18 20.43 15.21
N GLU A 247 24.46 19.81 16.14
CA GLU A 247 23.08 19.34 16.01
C GLU A 247 22.11 20.51 15.74
N GLU A 248 21.33 20.45 14.64
CA GLU A 248 20.02 21.10 14.57
C GLU A 248 19.13 20.39 13.54
N VAL A 249 17.85 20.19 13.89
CA VAL A 249 16.84 19.51 13.06
C VAL A 249 15.93 20.58 12.47
N GLU A 250 16.00 20.80 11.17
CA GLU A 250 15.14 21.77 10.48
C GLU A 250 13.97 21.06 9.77
N ILE A 251 12.75 21.43 10.18
CA ILE A 251 11.48 20.96 9.60
C ILE A 251 10.98 22.09 8.71
N THR A 252 10.83 21.85 7.40
CA THR A 252 10.27 22.84 6.47
C THR A 252 8.80 22.53 6.17
N ASP A 253 7.91 23.11 6.98
CA ASP A 253 6.53 23.38 6.58
C ASP A 253 6.52 24.70 5.77
N GLU A 254 6.31 24.63 4.45
CA GLU A 254 6.00 25.82 3.65
C GLU A 254 4.49 26.06 3.61
N ALA A 255 4.03 26.93 4.50
CA ALA A 255 2.77 27.65 4.35
C ALA A 255 3.01 29.13 4.60
N ASN A 256 2.84 29.97 3.57
CA ASN A 256 2.60 31.39 3.79
C ASN A 256 1.56 31.93 2.80
N THR A 257 0.64 32.72 3.34
CA THR A 257 -0.52 33.28 2.66
C THR A 257 -0.51 34.80 2.80
N THR A 258 -0.48 35.52 1.67
CA THR A 258 -0.99 36.89 1.51
C THR A 258 -1.26 37.05 0.01
N ASP A 259 -2.49 37.12 -0.51
CA ASP A 259 -3.62 38.03 -0.24
C ASP A 259 -3.63 39.26 -1.19
N ASP A 260 -4.86 39.67 -1.51
CA ASP A 260 -5.34 40.82 -2.29
C ASP A 260 -5.14 40.85 -3.82
N SER A 261 -6.24 40.55 -4.53
CA SER A 261 -6.79 41.47 -5.56
C SER A 261 -8.28 41.16 -5.77
N ASN A 262 -9.14 42.08 -5.33
CA ASN A 262 -10.59 42.05 -5.48
C ASN A 262 -11.05 42.61 -6.85
N GLU A 263 -12.01 41.98 -7.54
CA GLU A 263 -12.81 42.64 -8.57
C GLU A 263 -14.21 42.01 -8.71
N GLU A 264 -15.26 42.83 -8.68
CA GLU A 264 -16.67 42.45 -8.60
C GLU A 264 -17.32 42.28 -10.00
N SER A 265 -18.32 41.41 -10.12
CA SER A 265 -19.48 41.69 -10.97
C SER A 265 -20.69 40.82 -10.58
N GLU A 266 -21.81 41.47 -10.29
CA GLU A 266 -23.13 40.88 -10.02
C GLU A 266 -23.76 40.30 -11.30
N VAL A 267 -24.54 39.21 -11.18
CA VAL A 267 -25.82 39.08 -11.91
C VAL A 267 -26.86 38.37 -11.03
N GLU A 268 -28.08 38.89 -11.10
CA GLU A 268 -29.25 38.63 -10.28
C GLU A 268 -30.00 37.30 -10.59
N ALA A 269 -30.83 36.82 -9.65
CA ALA A 269 -31.63 35.60 -9.77
C ALA A 269 -32.94 35.78 -10.56
N PRO A 270 -33.68 34.69 -10.82
CA PRO A 270 -35.08 34.71 -10.42
C PRO A 270 -35.58 33.45 -9.70
N LYS A 271 -36.60 33.63 -8.87
CA LYS A 271 -37.31 32.59 -8.08
C LYS A 271 -38.34 31.81 -8.92
N ALA A 272 -38.65 30.60 -8.47
CA ALA A 272 -40.00 30.00 -8.58
C ALA A 272 -40.25 29.10 -7.36
N ASP A 273 -41.52 28.95 -6.98
CA ASP A 273 -41.98 28.47 -5.66
C ASP A 273 -42.79 27.15 -5.76
N ASP A 274 -43.06 26.56 -4.59
CA ASP A 274 -44.07 25.52 -4.31
C ASP A 274 -44.09 24.19 -5.12
N SER A 275 -43.84 23.07 -4.43
CA SER A 275 -44.95 22.23 -3.92
C SER A 275 -44.48 21.05 -3.05
N GLU A 276 -45.14 20.87 -1.90
CA GLU A 276 -44.89 19.84 -0.89
C GLU A 276 -45.36 18.44 -1.31
N ILE A 277 -44.78 17.37 -0.73
CA ILE A 277 -45.45 16.12 -0.31
C ILE A 277 -44.57 15.36 0.72
N PHE A 278 -44.98 15.45 2.00
CA PHE A 278 -44.99 14.46 3.12
C PHE A 278 -44.01 13.24 3.19
N PRO A 279 -43.75 12.69 4.40
CA PRO A 279 -43.22 13.33 5.62
C PRO A 279 -42.14 12.45 6.35
N GLU A 280 -41.60 12.92 7.48
CA GLU A 280 -40.59 12.22 8.29
C GLU A 280 -41.12 11.00 9.07
N LEU A 281 -40.26 9.99 9.30
CA LEU A 281 -40.54 8.80 10.11
C LEU A 281 -39.89 8.92 11.49
N ASP A 282 -40.72 9.22 12.49
CA ASP A 282 -40.32 9.38 13.88
C ASP A 282 -39.95 8.04 14.53
N SER A 283 -38.85 7.99 15.29
CA SER A 283 -38.39 6.76 15.97
C SER A 283 -38.72 6.81 17.46
N LYS A 284 -39.63 5.94 17.92
CA LYS A 284 -40.06 5.92 19.33
C LYS A 284 -40.30 4.49 19.83
N ALA A 285 -39.45 4.07 20.76
CA ALA A 285 -39.60 2.81 21.49
C ALA A 285 -40.73 2.89 22.54
N PRO A 286 -41.39 1.77 22.86
CA PRO A 286 -42.19 1.64 24.08
C PRO A 286 -41.48 0.78 25.13
N ALA A 287 -41.53 1.22 26.38
CA ALA A 287 -41.18 0.42 27.54
C ALA A 287 -42.44 -0.17 28.20
N GLU A 288 -42.38 -1.46 28.50
CA GLU A 288 -42.80 -2.12 29.76
C GLU A 288 -44.06 -1.64 30.51
N THR A 289 -45.04 -2.54 30.69
CA THR A 289 -45.73 -2.78 31.98
C THR A 289 -46.66 -4.01 31.95
N ALA A 290 -46.50 -4.93 32.92
CA ALA A 290 -47.53 -5.58 33.78
C ALA A 290 -48.84 -6.20 33.17
N GLU A 291 -49.44 -7.32 33.63
CA GLU A 291 -49.24 -8.13 34.85
C GLU A 291 -50.02 -9.50 34.82
N VAL A 292 -49.49 -10.52 35.52
CA VAL A 292 -50.11 -11.75 36.15
C VAL A 292 -50.99 -12.79 35.37
N VAL A 293 -50.86 -14.06 35.86
CA VAL A 293 -51.80 -15.23 35.88
C VAL A 293 -51.60 -16.30 34.77
N GLU A 294 -51.59 -17.63 35.00
CA GLU A 294 -51.21 -18.53 36.14
C GLU A 294 -51.33 -20.00 35.64
N LYS A 295 -50.38 -20.91 36.00
CA LYS A 295 -50.43 -22.41 35.91
C LYS A 295 -50.67 -23.03 34.50
N ASP A 296 -50.08 -24.18 34.14
CA ASP A 296 -50.03 -25.44 34.89
C ASP A 296 -48.95 -26.42 34.31
N ASN A 297 -48.54 -27.41 35.11
CA ASN A 297 -48.17 -28.83 34.79
C ASN A 297 -47.59 -29.24 33.40
N GLN A 298 -46.71 -30.24 33.24
CA GLN A 298 -45.80 -31.05 34.09
C GLN A 298 -44.97 -31.96 33.13
N GLU A 299 -43.95 -32.67 33.63
CA GLU A 299 -43.47 -33.98 33.14
C GLU A 299 -43.10 -34.16 31.64
N THR A 300 -41.81 -34.13 31.29
CA THR A 300 -40.98 -35.33 31.06
C THR A 300 -41.49 -36.34 30.01
N THR A 301 -40.84 -36.39 28.84
CA THR A 301 -40.48 -37.68 28.24
C THR A 301 -39.19 -37.54 27.42
N ASP A 302 -38.15 -38.25 27.82
CA ASP A 302 -36.97 -38.53 26.98
C ASP A 302 -37.32 -39.74 26.11
N LEU A 303 -36.92 -39.70 24.83
CA LEU A 303 -36.98 -40.82 23.88
C LEU A 303 -36.01 -40.57 22.72
N SER A 304 -34.73 -40.53 23.07
CA SER A 304 -33.74 -41.14 22.17
C SER A 304 -34.14 -42.60 21.87
N GLU A 305 -33.79 -43.08 20.66
CA GLU A 305 -34.20 -44.38 20.09
C GLU A 305 -35.65 -44.48 19.54
N LEU A 306 -35.81 -44.20 18.24
CA LEU A 306 -36.51 -45.14 17.36
C LEU A 306 -35.97 -45.05 15.93
N LYS A 307 -35.36 -46.15 15.47
CA LYS A 307 -34.85 -46.34 14.11
C LYS A 307 -36.00 -46.36 13.10
N ASN A 308 -35.80 -45.70 11.96
CA ASN A 308 -35.89 -46.31 10.62
C ASN A 308 -35.22 -45.41 9.59
#